data_AF-A0A3M3QMS9-F1
#
_entry.id   AF-A0A3M3QMS9-F1
#
_cell.length_a   1.000
_cell.length_b   1.000
_cell.length_c   1.000
_cell.angle_alpha   90.00
_cell.angle_beta   90.00
_cell.angle_gamma   90.00
#
_symmetry.space_group_name_H-M   'P 1'
#
loop_
_entity.id
_entity.type
_entity.pdbx_description
1 polymer ?
#
loop_
_entity_poly.entity_id
_entity_poly.type
_entity_poly.pdbx_seq_one_letter_code
_entity_poly.pdbx_strand_id
1 'polypeptide(L)'
;MHDLVKRQKIHTEQLLIEISQMENGLTIIKSTNSLAHYSIDRIPSDALDLFERCYDAIKLETSAKTGHLLKLLAAFFHVTGFQVTYLGLSSHSFKTAGKGFMRAVLDGAVSPMSRTTRMDYLRTFVKLMDRARDEVPLLPSFAVTDADSAEAHAAWETMKRNLDTKALRYWHGWEIQGRKGKVSYLPIPGIWRSYGEEFAELVYEKYRQNAAKQLAPSHADFNLFLEYLSQNSERWPVTTFQHPIEIKKLFLDFMGNNFIQAVENGTDIYVRTKSYSKFIFTMEQVFVESGVWARPFAGQLPRPIAKSLPGSHTNLKKTKDGTVVKNKLITEIPLHITDSQAIDLLFRQIRADNNLVLDWARSRLAIVHMKNMECIALAEQGKIITGGNYNPKDIADIGIENLCATYQHKGMKYLKETLK
;
A
#
# COMPACT_ATOMS: atom_id res chain seq x y z
N MET A 1 33.89 8.70 -26.73
CA MET A 1 32.84 8.11 -27.61
C MET A 1 31.69 7.50 -26.79
N HIS A 2 31.98 6.71 -25.74
CA HIS A 2 30.93 6.07 -24.91
C HIS A 2 30.03 7.06 -24.12
N ASP A 3 30.59 8.17 -23.60
CA ASP A 3 29.82 9.21 -22.89
C ASP A 3 28.92 10.05 -23.80
N LEU A 4 29.33 10.28 -25.05
CA LEU A 4 28.53 10.99 -26.06
C LEU A 4 27.28 10.18 -26.43
N VAL A 5 27.42 8.86 -26.56
CA VAL A 5 26.30 7.94 -26.82
C VAL A 5 25.37 7.85 -25.61
N LYS A 6 25.91 7.89 -24.38
CA LYS A 6 25.11 7.88 -23.15
C LYS A 6 24.29 9.16 -22.98
N ARG A 7 24.90 10.33 -23.23
CA ARG A 7 24.23 11.63 -23.21
C ARG A 7 23.19 11.78 -24.31
N GLN A 8 23.48 11.32 -25.52
CA GLN A 8 22.49 11.28 -26.61
C GLN A 8 21.31 10.38 -26.25
N LYS A 9 21.55 9.20 -25.67
CA LYS A 9 20.47 8.29 -25.31
C LYS A 9 19.54 8.86 -24.22
N ILE A 10 20.11 9.51 -23.21
CA ILE A 10 19.34 10.22 -22.16
C ILE A 10 18.51 11.35 -22.78
N HIS A 11 19.10 12.15 -23.69
CA HIS A 11 18.40 13.24 -24.36
C HIS A 11 17.25 12.75 -25.26
N THR A 12 17.45 11.65 -26.00
CA THR A 12 16.41 11.05 -26.84
C THR A 12 15.28 10.43 -26.01
N GLU A 13 15.59 9.79 -24.89
CA GLU A 13 14.57 9.27 -23.95
C GLU A 13 13.77 10.41 -23.29
N GLN A 14 14.41 11.55 -23.01
CA GLN A 14 13.76 12.75 -22.48
C GLN A 14 12.80 13.39 -23.50
N LEU A 15 13.22 13.51 -24.76
CA LEU A 15 12.37 13.97 -25.87
C LEU A 15 11.17 13.04 -26.13
N LEU A 16 11.35 11.72 -26.01
CA LEU A 16 10.26 10.75 -26.17
C LEU A 16 9.25 10.81 -25.01
N ILE A 17 9.72 11.10 -23.79
CA ILE A 17 8.85 11.38 -22.65
C ILE A 17 8.07 12.67 -22.88
N GLU A 18 8.71 13.74 -23.36
CA GLU A 18 8.06 15.01 -23.68
C GLU A 18 6.96 14.84 -24.74
N ILE A 19 7.25 14.14 -25.84
CA ILE A 19 6.29 13.87 -26.93
C ILE A 19 5.13 13.00 -26.41
N SER A 20 5.40 11.94 -25.66
CA SER A 20 4.37 11.06 -25.11
C SER A 20 3.48 11.76 -24.07
N GLN A 21 4.02 12.71 -23.30
CA GLN A 21 3.29 13.51 -22.31
C GLN A 21 2.43 14.62 -22.94
N MET A 22 2.83 15.13 -24.11
CA MET A 22 1.99 16.04 -24.88
C MET A 22 0.82 15.33 -25.56
N GLU A 23 0.99 14.06 -25.95
CA GLU A 23 -0.06 13.24 -26.57
C GLU A 23 -1.04 12.61 -25.55
N ASN A 24 -0.55 12.22 -24.36
CA ASN A 24 -1.37 11.71 -23.25
C ASN A 24 -1.40 12.73 -22.11
N GLY A 25 -2.34 13.68 -22.16
CA GLY A 25 -2.63 14.70 -21.13
C GLY A 25 -1.64 14.82 -19.96
N LEU A 26 -0.83 15.88 -19.97
CA LEU A 26 0.18 16.22 -18.95
C LEU A 26 -0.26 15.85 -17.52
N THR A 27 0.57 15.07 -16.82
CA THR A 27 0.38 14.69 -15.42
C THR A 27 1.69 14.89 -14.64
N ILE A 28 1.68 15.72 -13.59
CA ILE A 28 2.86 15.98 -12.75
C ILE A 28 3.14 14.78 -11.83
N ILE A 29 2.16 14.36 -11.05
CA ILE A 29 2.27 13.22 -10.13
C ILE A 29 1.33 12.11 -10.57
N LYS A 30 1.90 11.02 -11.11
CA LYS A 30 1.15 9.82 -11.55
C LYS A 30 0.28 9.21 -10.46
N SER A 31 0.70 9.29 -9.20
CA SER A 31 -0.04 8.73 -8.08
C SER A 31 0.34 9.41 -6.77
N THR A 32 -0.67 9.83 -6.01
CA THR A 32 -0.50 10.44 -4.69
C THR A 32 0.17 9.50 -3.69
N ASN A 33 0.10 8.18 -3.89
CA ASN A 33 0.81 7.21 -3.05
C ASN A 33 2.34 7.39 -3.08
N SER A 34 2.89 7.90 -4.19
CA SER A 34 4.34 8.18 -4.28
C SER A 34 4.78 9.33 -3.38
N LEU A 35 3.86 10.23 -3.01
CA LEU A 35 4.14 11.44 -2.23
C LEU A 35 4.66 11.14 -0.82
N ALA A 36 4.49 9.91 -0.32
CA ALA A 36 5.08 9.48 0.94
C ALA A 36 6.61 9.69 0.98
N HIS A 37 7.28 9.59 -0.16
CA HIS A 37 8.74 9.66 -0.26
C HIS A 37 9.31 11.05 -0.59
N TYR A 38 8.46 12.06 -0.75
CA TYR A 38 8.87 13.43 -1.09
C TYR A 38 8.85 14.33 0.13
N SER A 39 9.83 15.23 0.22
CA SER A 39 9.87 16.34 1.15
C SER A 39 9.21 17.59 0.56
N ILE A 40 9.04 18.64 1.37
CA ILE A 40 8.42 19.93 0.97
C ILE A 40 9.49 21.05 0.97
N ASP A 41 10.74 20.74 0.64
CA ASP A 41 11.86 21.69 0.78
C ASP A 41 11.82 22.85 -0.22
N ARG A 42 10.87 22.85 -1.17
CA ARG A 42 10.72 23.89 -2.19
C ARG A 42 9.88 25.07 -1.74
N ILE A 43 9.12 24.91 -0.65
CA ILE A 43 8.45 26.02 0.03
C ILE A 43 9.40 26.45 1.15
N PRO A 44 9.84 27.73 1.20
CA PRO A 44 10.69 28.21 2.28
C PRO A 44 10.06 27.94 3.65
N SER A 45 10.90 27.68 4.67
CA SER A 45 10.44 27.24 5.98
C SER A 45 9.43 28.20 6.62
N ASP A 46 9.61 29.52 6.48
CA ASP A 46 8.69 30.52 7.01
C ASP A 46 7.28 30.45 6.39
N ALA A 47 7.18 30.27 5.07
CA ALA A 47 5.93 30.08 4.36
C ALA A 47 5.34 28.68 4.61
N LEU A 48 6.20 27.65 4.71
CA LEU A 48 5.78 26.28 5.00
C LEU A 48 5.19 26.17 6.40
N ASP A 49 5.84 26.74 7.41
CA ASP A 49 5.37 26.75 8.80
C ASP A 49 4.00 27.41 8.91
N LEU A 50 3.77 28.52 8.20
CA LEU A 50 2.46 29.16 8.10
C LEU A 50 1.42 28.20 7.49
N PHE A 51 1.73 27.59 6.36
CA PHE A 51 0.82 26.68 5.68
C PHE A 51 0.55 25.41 6.49
N GLU A 52 1.53 24.83 7.16
CA GLU A 52 1.36 23.65 8.02
C GLU A 52 0.47 23.95 9.22
N ARG A 53 0.70 25.07 9.93
CA ARG A 53 -0.18 25.50 11.04
C ARG A 53 -1.62 25.70 10.58
N CYS A 54 -1.83 26.42 9.48
CA CYS A 54 -3.17 26.65 8.92
C CYS A 54 -3.82 25.33 8.47
N TYR A 55 -3.05 24.44 7.86
CA TYR A 55 -3.54 23.17 7.35
C TYR A 55 -3.90 22.18 8.46
N ASP A 56 -3.14 22.13 9.54
CA ASP A 56 -3.43 21.27 10.69
C ASP A 56 -4.66 21.75 11.46
N ALA A 57 -4.89 23.07 11.55
CA ALA A 57 -6.14 23.61 12.09
C ALA A 57 -7.36 23.15 11.25
N ILE A 58 -7.25 23.15 9.91
CA ILE A 58 -8.31 22.67 9.02
C ILE A 58 -8.58 21.18 9.21
N LYS A 59 -7.55 20.35 9.40
CA LYS A 59 -7.70 18.91 9.67
C LYS A 59 -8.42 18.60 10.99
N LEU A 60 -8.27 19.47 12.00
CA LEU A 60 -8.96 19.31 13.28
C LEU A 60 -10.44 19.67 13.14
N GLU A 61 -10.76 20.72 12.37
CA GLU A 61 -12.13 21.20 12.16
C GLU A 61 -12.91 20.35 11.15
N THR A 62 -12.21 19.73 10.20
CA THR A 62 -12.81 18.91 9.15
C THR A 62 -12.03 17.62 9.00
N SER A 63 -12.71 16.48 8.84
CA SER A 63 -12.08 15.19 8.46
C SER A 63 -11.56 15.21 7.01
N ALA A 64 -10.77 16.23 6.67
CA ALA A 64 -10.29 16.51 5.33
C ALA A 64 -9.42 15.34 4.83
N LYS A 65 -9.89 14.71 3.75
CA LYS A 65 -9.22 13.56 3.12
C LYS A 65 -8.05 13.96 2.22
N THR A 66 -7.69 15.24 2.15
CA THR A 66 -6.74 15.82 1.18
C THR A 66 -5.31 15.87 1.71
N GLY A 67 -4.85 14.82 2.40
CA GLY A 67 -3.60 14.77 3.18
C GLY A 67 -2.31 15.21 2.48
N HIS A 68 -2.31 15.34 1.15
CA HIS A 68 -1.14 15.67 0.35
C HIS A 68 -1.14 17.08 -0.26
N LEU A 69 -2.07 17.96 0.09
CA LEU A 69 -2.21 19.29 -0.55
C LEU A 69 -0.89 20.07 -0.63
N LEU A 70 -0.15 20.17 0.49
CA LEU A 70 1.11 20.92 0.51
C LEU A 70 2.19 20.30 -0.41
N LYS A 71 2.23 18.97 -0.53
CA LYS A 71 3.13 18.28 -1.48
C LYS A 71 2.71 18.51 -2.93
N LEU A 72 1.41 18.54 -3.22
CA LEU A 72 0.91 18.86 -4.57
C LEU A 72 1.25 20.30 -4.95
N LEU A 73 1.10 21.24 -4.00
CA LEU A 73 1.44 22.65 -4.20
C LEU A 73 2.94 22.82 -4.43
N ALA A 74 3.78 22.18 -3.60
CA ALA A 74 5.22 22.19 -3.77
C ALA A 74 5.67 21.58 -5.11
N ALA A 75 5.02 20.50 -5.54
CA ALA A 75 5.28 19.90 -6.84
C ALA A 75 4.93 20.86 -7.99
N PHE A 76 3.77 21.50 -7.92
CA PHE A 76 3.35 22.49 -8.90
C PHE A 76 4.34 23.67 -8.99
N PHE A 77 4.72 24.26 -7.86
CA PHE A 77 5.69 25.36 -7.84
C PHE A 77 7.06 24.95 -8.37
N HIS A 78 7.53 23.76 -8.03
CA HIS A 78 8.81 23.25 -8.54
C HIS A 78 8.78 23.08 -10.06
N VAL A 79 7.72 22.44 -10.60
CA VAL A 79 7.63 22.15 -12.04
C VAL A 79 7.35 23.40 -12.87
N THR A 80 6.63 24.38 -12.32
CA THR A 80 6.37 25.67 -13.00
C THR A 80 7.50 26.68 -12.83
N GLY A 81 8.54 26.35 -12.06
CA GLY A 81 9.64 27.26 -11.75
C GLY A 81 9.23 28.45 -10.87
N PHE A 82 8.04 28.42 -10.26
CA PHE A 82 7.56 29.50 -9.41
C PHE A 82 8.26 29.45 -8.04
N GLN A 83 8.98 30.52 -7.70
CA GLN A 83 9.65 30.64 -6.41
C GLN A 83 8.72 31.29 -5.39
N VAL A 84 8.36 30.53 -4.35
CA VAL A 84 7.63 31.04 -3.21
C VAL A 84 8.59 31.79 -2.29
N THR A 85 8.16 32.92 -1.76
CA THR A 85 8.81 33.63 -0.64
C THR A 85 7.71 34.14 0.29
N TYR A 86 8.01 34.28 1.58
CA TYR A 86 7.01 34.76 2.54
C TYR A 86 6.48 36.15 2.19
N LEU A 87 7.35 37.10 1.86
CA LEU A 87 6.96 38.43 1.38
C LEU A 87 6.19 38.38 0.05
N GLY A 88 6.55 37.43 -0.81
CA GLY A 88 5.88 37.19 -2.09
C GLY A 88 4.46 36.66 -1.97
N LEU A 89 4.03 36.15 -0.80
CA LEU A 89 2.65 35.65 -0.62
C LEU A 89 1.58 36.73 -0.85
N SER A 90 1.91 38.00 -0.61
CA SER A 90 0.99 39.13 -0.83
C SER A 90 1.03 39.69 -2.26
N SER A 91 1.83 39.10 -3.15
CA SER A 91 2.05 39.62 -4.50
C SER A 91 0.98 39.19 -5.51
N HIS A 92 0.86 39.97 -6.59
CA HIS A 92 0.04 39.58 -7.74
C HIS A 92 0.55 38.30 -8.41
N SER A 93 1.87 38.08 -8.44
CA SER A 93 2.44 36.86 -9.04
C SER A 93 2.05 35.61 -8.24
N PHE A 94 1.98 35.68 -6.91
CA PHE A 94 1.44 34.59 -6.09
C PHE A 94 -0.04 34.34 -6.36
N LYS A 95 -0.86 35.39 -6.50
CA LYS A 95 -2.27 35.23 -6.90
C LYS A 95 -2.40 34.49 -8.23
N THR A 96 -1.61 34.88 -9.22
CA THR A 96 -1.58 34.25 -10.55
C THR A 96 -1.13 32.79 -10.45
N ALA A 97 -0.10 32.49 -9.67
CA ALA A 97 0.35 31.12 -9.43
C ALA A 97 -0.68 30.26 -8.69
N GLY A 98 -1.37 30.81 -7.69
CA GLY A 98 -2.47 30.15 -6.98
C GLY A 98 -3.64 29.82 -7.91
N LYS A 99 -4.05 30.77 -8.76
CA LYS A 99 -5.07 30.53 -9.80
C LYS A 99 -4.62 29.46 -10.81
N GLY A 100 -3.36 29.50 -11.24
CA GLY A 100 -2.76 28.49 -12.11
C GLY A 100 -2.78 27.09 -11.49
N PHE A 101 -2.44 26.99 -10.20
CA PHE A 101 -2.52 25.73 -9.44
C PHE A 101 -3.96 25.21 -9.39
N MET A 102 -4.93 26.07 -9.06
CA MET A 102 -6.35 25.70 -9.02
C MET A 102 -6.83 25.16 -10.37
N ARG A 103 -6.44 25.81 -11.48
CA ARG A 103 -6.76 25.31 -12.83
C ARG A 103 -6.10 23.98 -13.11
N ALA A 104 -4.81 23.82 -12.80
CA ALA A 104 -4.09 22.57 -13.00
C ALA A 104 -4.68 21.40 -12.19
N VAL A 105 -5.17 21.65 -10.98
CA VAL A 105 -5.91 20.66 -10.18
C VAL A 105 -7.24 20.33 -10.85
N LEU A 106 -7.99 21.34 -11.30
CA LEU A 106 -9.27 21.14 -11.99
C LEU A 106 -9.12 20.33 -13.28
N ASP A 107 -8.07 20.59 -14.06
CA ASP A 107 -7.77 19.86 -15.30
C ASP A 107 -7.26 18.43 -15.05
N GLY A 108 -6.88 18.09 -13.81
CA GLY A 108 -6.28 16.80 -13.47
C GLY A 108 -4.78 16.72 -13.82
N ALA A 109 -4.16 17.84 -14.20
CA ALA A 109 -2.76 17.90 -14.57
C ALA A 109 -1.80 17.70 -13.38
N VAL A 110 -2.22 18.07 -12.17
CA VAL A 110 -1.40 17.87 -10.97
C VAL A 110 -1.30 16.38 -10.60
N SER A 111 -2.42 15.65 -10.66
CA SER A 111 -2.49 14.21 -10.39
C SER A 111 -3.80 13.63 -10.93
N PRO A 112 -3.83 12.36 -11.41
CA PRO A 112 -5.03 11.77 -12.02
C PRO A 112 -6.05 11.43 -10.93
N MET A 113 -6.89 12.41 -10.61
CA MET A 113 -7.89 12.34 -9.54
C MET A 113 -9.31 12.44 -10.09
N SER A 114 -10.27 11.82 -9.41
CA SER A 114 -11.69 11.96 -9.73
C SER A 114 -12.13 13.43 -9.66
N ARG A 115 -13.19 13.83 -10.37
CA ARG A 115 -13.73 15.20 -10.29
C ARG A 115 -14.08 15.60 -8.85
N THR A 116 -14.71 14.70 -8.10
CA THR A 116 -15.05 14.91 -6.69
C THR A 116 -13.80 15.20 -5.86
N THR A 117 -12.77 14.37 -5.99
CA THR A 117 -11.49 14.56 -5.29
C THR A 117 -10.81 15.87 -5.67
N ARG A 118 -10.81 16.24 -6.96
CA ARG A 118 -10.29 17.54 -7.42
C ARG A 118 -11.00 18.71 -6.74
N MET A 119 -12.34 18.68 -6.68
CA MET A 119 -13.12 19.72 -6.00
C MET A 119 -12.82 19.80 -4.50
N ASP A 120 -12.58 18.66 -3.84
CA ASP A 120 -12.18 18.66 -2.43
C ASP A 120 -10.82 19.31 -2.22
N TYR A 121 -9.82 19.03 -3.08
CA TYR A 121 -8.53 19.73 -3.02
C TYR A 121 -8.66 21.24 -3.26
N LEU A 122 -9.52 21.68 -4.20
CA LEU A 122 -9.77 23.10 -4.42
C LEU A 122 -10.39 23.78 -3.20
N ARG A 123 -11.39 23.15 -2.58
CA ARG A 123 -12.00 23.67 -1.34
C ARG A 123 -11.00 23.75 -0.20
N THR A 124 -10.18 22.71 -0.02
CA THR A 124 -9.13 22.72 1.00
C THR A 124 -8.09 23.80 0.72
N PHE A 125 -7.69 24.01 -0.54
CA PHE A 125 -6.78 25.09 -0.90
C PHE A 125 -7.35 26.48 -0.58
N VAL A 126 -8.61 26.74 -0.93
CA VAL A 126 -9.27 28.02 -0.60
C VAL A 126 -9.31 28.24 0.91
N LYS A 127 -9.74 27.23 1.69
CA LYS A 127 -9.72 27.31 3.16
C LYS A 127 -8.33 27.57 3.73
N LEU A 128 -7.31 26.93 3.16
CA LEU A 128 -5.92 27.14 3.56
C LEU A 128 -5.51 28.60 3.33
N MET A 129 -5.82 29.16 2.16
CA MET A 129 -5.47 30.55 1.83
C MET A 129 -6.26 31.56 2.67
N ASP A 130 -7.53 31.30 2.97
CA ASP A 130 -8.33 32.19 3.83
C ASP A 130 -7.80 32.21 5.26
N ARG A 131 -7.43 31.04 5.82
CA ARG A 131 -6.84 30.99 7.16
C ARG A 131 -5.44 31.59 7.21
N ALA A 132 -4.65 31.40 6.16
CA ALA A 132 -3.36 32.06 6.03
C ALA A 132 -3.51 33.59 5.92
N ARG A 133 -4.64 34.10 5.40
CA ARG A 133 -4.94 35.54 5.34
C ARG A 133 -5.24 36.12 6.73
N ASP A 134 -5.77 35.33 7.67
CA ASP A 134 -5.97 35.79 9.05
C ASP A 134 -4.62 36.15 9.73
N GLU A 135 -3.54 35.44 9.37
CA GLU A 135 -2.17 35.75 9.82
C GLU A 135 -1.45 36.77 8.90
N VAL A 136 -1.74 36.76 7.60
CA VAL A 136 -1.15 37.64 6.59
C VAL A 136 -2.26 38.39 5.83
N PRO A 137 -2.76 39.53 6.34
CA PRO A 137 -3.96 40.20 5.80
C PRO A 137 -3.88 40.59 4.31
N LEU A 138 -2.69 40.81 3.78
CA LEU A 138 -2.45 41.17 2.37
C LEU A 138 -2.41 39.96 1.42
N LEU A 139 -2.55 38.73 1.93
CA LEU A 139 -2.58 37.52 1.13
C LEU A 139 -3.82 37.53 0.20
N PRO A 140 -3.69 37.22 -1.10
CA PRO A 140 -4.80 37.25 -2.05
C PRO A 140 -6.00 36.37 -1.65
N SER A 141 -7.21 36.82 -1.99
CA SER A 141 -8.42 36.00 -1.92
C SER A 141 -8.58 35.07 -3.10
N PHE A 142 -9.05 33.87 -2.79
CA PHE A 142 -9.38 32.82 -3.75
C PHE A 142 -10.80 32.31 -3.48
N ALA A 143 -11.54 32.02 -4.53
CA ALA A 143 -12.82 31.33 -4.48
C ALA A 143 -12.73 30.05 -5.32
N VAL A 144 -13.48 29.01 -4.98
CA VAL A 144 -13.45 27.73 -5.73
C VAL A 144 -13.78 27.95 -7.22
N THR A 145 -14.65 28.91 -7.53
CA THR A 145 -15.01 29.32 -8.90
C THR A 145 -13.84 29.93 -9.68
N ASP A 146 -12.80 30.44 -9.02
CA ASP A 146 -11.62 30.98 -9.69
C ASP A 146 -10.91 29.92 -10.54
N ALA A 147 -11.02 28.64 -10.19
CA ALA A 147 -10.38 27.54 -10.93
C ALA A 147 -10.83 27.44 -12.40
N ASP A 148 -12.02 27.96 -12.72
CA ASP A 148 -12.59 27.96 -14.07
C ASP A 148 -12.64 29.38 -14.69
N SER A 149 -12.00 30.35 -14.05
CA SER A 149 -11.90 31.72 -14.58
C SER A 149 -10.97 31.80 -15.80
N ALA A 150 -11.22 32.79 -16.67
CA ALA A 150 -10.34 33.08 -17.80
C ALA A 150 -8.90 33.40 -17.35
N GLU A 151 -8.72 34.08 -16.21
CA GLU A 151 -7.38 34.36 -15.69
C GLU A 151 -6.66 33.10 -15.22
N ALA A 152 -7.37 32.16 -14.59
CA ALA A 152 -6.78 30.90 -14.16
C ALA A 152 -6.39 30.01 -15.35
N HIS A 153 -7.22 30.01 -16.41
CA HIS A 153 -6.89 29.34 -17.67
C HIS A 153 -5.63 29.95 -18.32
N ALA A 154 -5.59 31.27 -18.47
CA ALA A 154 -4.45 31.97 -19.03
C ALA A 154 -3.16 31.78 -18.21
N ALA A 155 -3.26 31.84 -16.88
CA ALA A 155 -2.14 31.59 -15.97
C ALA A 155 -1.58 30.17 -16.14
N TRP A 156 -2.46 29.15 -16.14
CA TRP A 156 -2.02 27.78 -16.30
C TRP A 156 -1.42 27.51 -17.68
N GLU A 157 -2.06 27.95 -18.76
CA GLU A 157 -1.51 27.75 -20.12
C GLU A 157 -0.15 28.44 -20.31
N THR A 158 0.08 29.58 -19.67
CA THR A 158 1.39 30.25 -19.68
C THR A 158 2.44 29.42 -18.95
N MET A 159 2.13 28.92 -17.74
CA MET A 159 3.04 28.11 -16.93
C MET A 159 3.33 26.75 -17.57
N LYS A 160 2.31 26.13 -18.17
CA LYS A 160 2.38 24.84 -18.85
C LYS A 160 3.33 24.84 -20.05
N ARG A 161 3.57 25.98 -20.69
CA ARG A 161 4.53 26.11 -21.81
C ARG A 161 5.99 26.04 -21.37
N ASN A 162 6.27 26.33 -20.10
CA ASN A 162 7.64 26.50 -19.58
C ASN A 162 7.88 25.59 -18.37
N LEU A 163 7.44 24.33 -18.44
CA LEU A 163 7.63 23.38 -17.35
C LEU A 163 9.10 22.93 -17.28
N ASP A 164 9.64 22.88 -16.07
CA ASP A 164 10.94 22.27 -15.80
C ASP A 164 10.81 20.74 -15.93
N THR A 165 11.42 20.19 -16.98
CA THR A 165 11.36 18.76 -17.30
C THR A 165 12.10 17.90 -16.29
N LYS A 166 13.12 18.43 -15.62
CA LYS A 166 13.83 17.73 -14.54
C LYS A 166 12.99 17.70 -13.27
N ALA A 167 12.38 18.82 -12.91
CA ALA A 167 11.43 18.86 -11.80
C ALA A 167 10.24 17.93 -12.06
N LEU A 168 9.73 17.91 -13.30
CA LEU A 168 8.67 16.99 -13.71
C LEU A 168 9.09 15.54 -13.53
N ARG A 169 10.29 15.17 -14.01
CA ARG A 169 10.85 13.82 -13.85
C ARG A 169 10.99 13.44 -12.37
N TYR A 170 11.50 14.36 -11.56
CA TYR A 170 11.65 14.18 -10.12
C TYR A 170 10.33 13.82 -9.43
N TRP A 171 9.22 14.51 -9.76
CA TRP A 171 7.90 14.31 -9.15
C TRP A 171 7.06 13.17 -9.75
N HIS A 172 7.54 12.54 -10.83
CA HIS A 172 6.77 11.58 -11.62
C HIS A 172 6.60 10.19 -10.96
N GLY A 173 6.87 10.08 -9.66
CA GLY A 173 6.38 9.00 -8.80
C GLY A 173 7.31 7.80 -8.60
N TRP A 174 8.36 7.60 -9.39
CA TRP A 174 9.34 6.49 -9.22
C TRP A 174 8.71 5.11 -9.05
N GLU A 175 7.85 4.75 -10.01
CA GLU A 175 7.05 3.52 -10.01
C GLU A 175 7.87 2.25 -10.25
N ILE A 176 7.52 1.19 -9.54
CA ILE A 176 8.12 -0.13 -9.72
C ILE A 176 7.06 -1.23 -9.70
N GLN A 177 7.21 -2.19 -10.59
CA GLN A 177 6.22 -3.24 -10.81
C GLN A 177 6.91 -4.54 -11.19
N GLY A 178 6.45 -5.64 -10.57
CA GLY A 178 6.79 -7.00 -11.01
C GLY A 178 5.75 -7.56 -11.98
N ARG A 179 5.96 -8.80 -12.45
CA ARG A 179 5.07 -9.44 -13.44
C ARG A 179 3.63 -9.62 -12.98
N LYS A 180 3.37 -9.68 -11.67
CA LYS A 180 2.01 -9.77 -11.08
C LYS A 180 1.21 -8.47 -11.28
N GLY A 181 1.85 -7.37 -11.64
CA GLY A 181 1.16 -6.13 -11.98
C GLY A 181 0.96 -5.14 -10.85
N LYS A 182 1.26 -5.51 -9.60
CA LYS A 182 1.14 -4.59 -8.46
C LYS A 182 2.22 -3.50 -8.54
N VAL A 183 1.79 -2.24 -8.63
CA VAL A 183 2.64 -1.06 -8.61
C VAL A 183 3.01 -0.70 -7.16
N SER A 184 4.27 -0.39 -6.93
CA SER A 184 4.81 0.22 -5.71
C SER A 184 5.65 1.44 -6.11
N TYR A 185 6.08 2.24 -5.13
CA TYR A 185 6.88 3.45 -5.38
C TYR A 185 8.14 3.39 -4.51
N LEU A 186 9.27 3.85 -5.06
CA LEU A 186 10.57 3.82 -4.39
C LEU A 186 10.95 5.19 -3.82
N PRO A 187 11.71 5.25 -2.71
CA PRO A 187 12.20 6.50 -2.11
C PRO A 187 13.38 7.14 -2.86
N ILE A 188 13.36 7.11 -4.20
CA ILE A 188 14.34 7.77 -5.06
C ILE A 188 14.42 9.30 -4.87
N PRO A 189 13.35 10.04 -4.51
CA PRO A 189 13.46 11.49 -4.28
C PRO A 189 14.48 11.88 -3.20
N GLY A 190 14.74 11.00 -2.22
CA GLY A 190 15.82 11.19 -1.26
C GLY A 190 17.19 11.11 -1.92
N ILE A 191 17.41 10.07 -2.72
CA ILE A 191 18.65 9.86 -3.47
C ILE A 191 18.91 10.97 -4.49
N TRP A 192 17.87 11.41 -5.20
CA TRP A 192 18.00 12.50 -6.16
C TRP A 192 18.51 13.79 -5.50
N ARG A 193 18.01 14.12 -4.30
CA ARG A 193 18.47 15.29 -3.55
C ARG A 193 19.89 15.11 -3.01
N SER A 194 20.24 13.92 -2.54
CA SER A 194 21.49 13.70 -1.81
C SER A 194 22.68 13.27 -2.71
N TYR A 195 22.41 12.63 -3.85
CA TYR A 195 23.42 12.12 -4.79
C TYR A 195 23.31 12.70 -6.21
N GLY A 196 22.25 13.46 -6.49
CA GLY A 196 22.00 14.05 -7.80
C GLY A 196 21.22 13.14 -8.76
N GLU A 197 20.77 13.77 -9.85
CA GLU A 197 19.94 13.19 -10.91
C GLU A 197 20.55 11.94 -11.54
N GLU A 198 21.80 12.02 -12.01
CA GLU A 198 22.43 10.94 -12.77
C GLU A 198 22.54 9.65 -11.94
N PHE A 199 22.90 9.78 -10.66
CA PHE A 199 23.02 8.63 -9.76
C PHE A 199 21.65 8.05 -9.42
N ALA A 200 20.66 8.91 -9.12
CA ALA A 200 19.30 8.49 -8.81
C ALA A 200 18.64 7.71 -9.97
N GLU A 201 18.79 8.21 -11.21
CA GLU A 201 18.28 7.54 -12.41
C GLU A 201 18.97 6.20 -12.65
N LEU A 202 20.29 6.14 -12.49
CA LEU A 202 21.04 4.90 -12.66
C LEU A 202 20.61 3.83 -11.64
N VAL A 203 20.45 4.21 -10.38
CA VAL A 203 20.00 3.30 -9.31
C VAL A 203 18.59 2.82 -9.57
N TYR A 204 17.68 3.74 -9.89
CA TYR A 204 16.29 3.43 -10.18
C TYR A 204 16.17 2.48 -11.36
N GLU A 205 16.81 2.78 -12.49
CA GLU A 205 16.62 2.04 -13.73
C GLU A 205 17.14 0.59 -13.61
N LYS A 206 18.31 0.42 -13.00
CA LYS A 206 18.89 -0.91 -12.78
C LYS A 206 18.02 -1.76 -11.87
N TYR A 207 17.53 -1.17 -10.79
CA TYR A 207 16.66 -1.90 -9.86
C TYR A 207 15.28 -2.20 -10.47
N ARG A 208 14.68 -1.25 -11.21
CA ARG A 208 13.42 -1.41 -11.93
C ARG A 208 13.48 -2.56 -12.94
N GLN A 209 14.53 -2.62 -13.75
CA GLN A 209 14.75 -3.70 -14.73
C GLN A 209 14.82 -5.07 -14.07
N ASN A 210 15.42 -5.17 -12.89
CA ASN A 210 15.46 -6.42 -12.14
C ASN A 210 14.10 -6.77 -11.53
N ALA A 211 13.40 -5.81 -10.93
CA ALA A 211 12.08 -6.02 -10.35
C ALA A 211 11.05 -6.50 -11.39
N ALA A 212 11.12 -5.99 -12.62
CA ALA A 212 10.26 -6.41 -13.73
C ALA A 212 10.41 -7.90 -14.11
N LYS A 213 11.56 -8.53 -13.79
CA LYS A 213 11.78 -9.97 -14.01
C LYS A 213 11.12 -10.83 -12.94
N GLN A 214 10.83 -10.27 -11.76
CA GLN A 214 10.28 -11.00 -10.62
C GLN A 214 8.75 -11.00 -10.65
N LEU A 215 8.13 -12.06 -10.15
CA LEU A 215 6.66 -12.16 -10.08
C LEU A 215 6.09 -11.11 -9.13
N ALA A 216 6.56 -11.09 -7.88
CA ALA A 216 6.14 -10.17 -6.83
C ALA A 216 7.38 -9.76 -6.00
N PRO A 217 8.17 -8.78 -6.49
CA PRO A 217 9.36 -8.33 -5.79
C PRO A 217 9.00 -7.69 -4.45
N SER A 218 9.84 -7.90 -3.44
CA SER A 218 9.79 -7.17 -2.17
C SER A 218 10.83 -6.06 -2.20
N HIS A 219 10.42 -4.84 -1.85
CA HIS A 219 11.25 -3.66 -1.89
C HIS A 219 11.65 -3.16 -0.49
N ALA A 220 11.20 -3.80 0.58
CA ALA A 220 11.33 -3.29 1.95
C ALA A 220 12.79 -2.99 2.33
N ASP A 221 13.70 -3.96 2.19
CA ASP A 221 15.12 -3.76 2.54
C ASP A 221 15.82 -2.78 1.58
N PHE A 222 15.40 -2.72 0.32
CA PHE A 222 15.94 -1.73 -0.63
C PHE A 222 15.48 -0.31 -0.28
N ASN A 223 14.23 -0.12 0.11
CA ASN A 223 13.71 1.17 0.59
C ASN A 223 14.49 1.63 1.83
N LEU A 224 14.68 0.74 2.81
CA LEU A 224 15.51 1.05 3.99
C LEU A 224 16.93 1.44 3.61
N PHE A 225 17.53 0.76 2.63
CA PHE A 225 18.86 1.11 2.13
C PHE A 225 18.89 2.49 1.47
N LEU A 226 17.91 2.82 0.62
CA LEU A 226 17.84 4.13 -0.03
C LEU A 226 17.62 5.26 0.99
N GLU A 227 16.76 5.04 1.98
CA GLU A 227 16.56 5.99 3.09
C GLU A 227 17.85 6.19 3.88
N TYR A 228 18.54 5.10 4.24
CA TYR A 228 19.84 5.14 4.91
C TYR A 228 20.87 5.96 4.12
N LEU A 229 21.01 5.69 2.81
CA LEU A 229 21.91 6.43 1.94
C LEU A 229 21.56 7.91 1.89
N SER A 230 20.28 8.25 1.77
CA SER A 230 19.84 9.65 1.69
C SER A 230 20.19 10.45 2.95
N GLN A 231 20.21 9.81 4.11
CA GLN A 231 20.56 10.43 5.40
C GLN A 231 22.07 10.46 5.68
N ASN A 232 22.87 9.71 4.93
CA ASN A 232 24.30 9.52 5.17
C ASN A 232 25.15 9.83 3.92
N SER A 233 24.66 10.70 3.03
CA SER A 233 25.29 10.96 1.73
C SER A 233 26.66 11.62 1.82
N GLU A 234 26.89 12.44 2.85
CA GLU A 234 28.20 13.04 3.12
C GLU A 234 29.24 11.99 3.51
N ARG A 235 28.83 10.99 4.30
CA ARG A 235 29.69 9.88 4.74
C ARG A 235 29.96 8.89 3.60
N TRP A 236 28.97 8.69 2.73
CA TRP A 236 29.00 7.72 1.65
C TRP A 236 28.77 8.40 0.30
N PRO A 237 29.72 9.18 -0.23
CA PRO A 237 29.57 9.86 -1.52
C PRO A 237 29.48 8.88 -2.71
N VAL A 238 29.14 9.37 -3.90
CA VAL A 238 29.05 8.55 -5.14
C VAL A 238 30.33 7.72 -5.39
N THR A 239 31.50 8.25 -5.03
CA THR A 239 32.79 7.57 -5.19
C THR A 239 32.94 6.32 -4.32
N THR A 240 32.21 6.20 -3.21
CA THR A 240 32.14 4.99 -2.36
C THR A 240 31.75 3.77 -3.18
N PHE A 241 30.80 3.92 -4.10
CA PHE A 241 30.29 2.83 -4.94
C PHE A 241 31.28 2.37 -6.02
N GLN A 242 32.33 3.15 -6.29
CA GLN A 242 33.39 2.83 -7.25
C GLN A 242 34.65 2.28 -6.57
N HIS A 243 34.69 2.22 -5.24
CA HIS A 243 35.87 1.78 -4.48
C HIS A 243 35.60 0.46 -3.73
N PRO A 244 36.30 -0.65 -4.05
CA PRO A 244 36.07 -1.98 -3.47
C PRO A 244 36.08 -2.05 -1.93
N ILE A 245 36.87 -1.20 -1.27
CA ILE A 245 36.95 -1.15 0.19
C ILE A 245 35.78 -0.35 0.78
N GLU A 246 35.41 0.77 0.15
CA GLU A 246 34.44 1.70 0.72
C GLU A 246 33.02 1.16 0.57
N ILE A 247 32.70 0.53 -0.57
CA ILE A 247 31.43 -0.17 -0.72
C ILE A 247 31.26 -1.28 0.33
N LYS A 248 32.34 -2.00 0.66
CA LYS A 248 32.30 -3.00 1.74
C LYS A 248 32.00 -2.35 3.09
N LYS A 249 32.64 -1.23 3.41
CA LYS A 249 32.40 -0.50 4.67
C LYS A 249 30.96 0.02 4.74
N LEU A 250 30.44 0.60 3.67
CA LEU A 250 29.04 1.04 3.57
C LEU A 250 28.07 -0.09 3.91
N PHE A 251 28.25 -1.26 3.29
CA PHE A 251 27.34 -2.39 3.51
C PHE A 251 27.47 -3.04 4.90
N LEU A 252 28.64 -2.95 5.55
CA LEU A 252 28.80 -3.36 6.95
C LEU A 252 28.09 -2.38 7.91
N ASP A 253 28.25 -1.09 7.66
CA ASP A 253 27.65 -0.01 8.43
C ASP A 253 26.11 -0.04 8.32
N PHE A 254 25.60 -0.18 7.09
CA PHE A 254 24.17 -0.40 6.85
C PHE A 254 23.66 -1.69 7.49
N MET A 255 24.42 -2.80 7.45
CA MET A 255 24.03 -4.03 8.13
C MET A 255 23.86 -3.79 9.64
N GLY A 256 24.82 -3.12 10.29
CA GLY A 256 24.73 -2.78 11.71
C GLY A 256 23.48 -1.98 12.03
N ASN A 257 23.25 -0.88 11.30
CA ASN A 257 22.07 -0.02 11.47
C ASN A 257 20.76 -0.79 11.27
N ASN A 258 20.65 -1.57 10.20
CA ASN A 258 19.45 -2.32 9.84
C ASN A 258 19.08 -3.38 10.88
N PHE A 259 20.07 -4.06 11.47
CA PHE A 259 19.84 -5.08 12.50
C PHE A 259 19.52 -4.46 13.86
N ILE A 260 20.15 -3.34 14.24
CA ILE A 260 19.81 -2.61 15.47
C ILE A 260 18.35 -2.16 15.42
N GLN A 261 17.93 -1.52 14.33
CA GLN A 261 16.53 -1.12 14.13
C GLN A 261 15.55 -2.30 14.13
N ALA A 262 15.97 -3.45 13.59
CA ALA A 262 15.13 -4.65 13.61
C ALA A 262 14.87 -5.14 15.05
N VAL A 263 15.89 -5.12 15.91
CA VAL A 263 15.76 -5.50 17.33
C VAL A 263 14.88 -4.51 18.08
N GLU A 264 15.08 -3.20 17.88
CA GLU A 264 14.28 -2.15 18.51
C GLU A 264 12.79 -2.24 18.14
N ASN A 265 12.49 -2.60 16.88
CA ASN A 265 11.12 -2.79 16.40
C ASN A 265 10.52 -4.16 16.74
N GLY A 266 11.20 -4.99 17.53
CA GLY A 266 10.74 -6.34 17.90
C GLY A 266 10.66 -7.32 16.72
N THR A 267 11.40 -7.06 15.63
CA THR A 267 11.49 -7.98 14.50
C THR A 267 12.35 -9.18 14.87
N ASP A 268 11.88 -10.38 14.52
CA ASP A 268 12.65 -11.61 14.70
C ASP A 268 13.97 -11.56 13.90
N ILE A 269 15.10 -11.75 14.61
CA ILE A 269 16.46 -11.63 14.05
C ILE A 269 16.69 -12.65 12.93
N TYR A 270 16.10 -13.83 13.01
CA TYR A 270 16.26 -14.85 11.99
C TYR A 270 15.50 -14.48 10.70
N VAL A 271 14.26 -14.00 10.83
CA VAL A 271 13.49 -13.46 9.71
C VAL A 271 14.25 -12.30 9.06
N ARG A 272 14.81 -11.39 9.87
CA ARG A 272 15.65 -10.28 9.38
C ARG A 272 16.89 -10.78 8.63
N THR A 273 17.59 -11.77 9.18
CA THR A 273 18.77 -12.39 8.57
C THR A 273 18.48 -12.95 7.19
N LYS A 274 17.35 -13.64 7.03
CA LYS A 274 16.91 -14.19 5.75
C LYS A 274 16.56 -13.09 4.75
N SER A 275 15.84 -12.06 5.18
CA SER A 275 15.45 -10.93 4.32
C SER A 275 16.68 -10.15 3.83
N TYR A 276 17.58 -9.80 4.75
CA TYR A 276 18.81 -9.08 4.43
C TYR A 276 19.72 -9.89 3.48
N SER A 277 19.82 -11.20 3.67
CA SER A 277 20.59 -12.06 2.76
C SER A 277 20.05 -12.05 1.33
N LYS A 278 18.71 -12.03 1.17
CA LYS A 278 18.06 -11.89 -0.13
C LYS A 278 18.28 -10.50 -0.74
N PHE A 279 18.27 -9.47 0.10
CA PHE A 279 18.59 -8.11 -0.31
C PHE A 279 20.03 -8.01 -0.85
N ILE A 280 21.03 -8.52 -0.12
CA ILE A 280 22.43 -8.53 -0.57
C ILE A 280 22.59 -9.24 -1.90
N PHE A 281 22.01 -10.45 -2.03
CA PHE A 281 22.01 -11.17 -3.30
C PHE A 281 21.44 -10.33 -4.46
N THR A 282 20.36 -9.60 -4.20
CA THR A 282 19.75 -8.69 -5.19
C THR A 282 20.70 -7.54 -5.52
N MET A 283 21.36 -6.93 -4.54
CA MET A 283 22.31 -5.83 -4.78
C MET A 283 23.52 -6.29 -5.59
N GLU A 284 24.05 -7.48 -5.29
CA GLU A 284 25.15 -8.10 -6.05
C GLU A 284 24.75 -8.29 -7.51
N GLN A 285 23.61 -8.93 -7.77
CA GLN A 285 23.12 -9.16 -9.14
C GLN A 285 22.84 -7.87 -9.90
N VAL A 286 22.20 -6.89 -9.25
CA VAL A 286 21.73 -5.68 -9.93
C VAL A 286 22.87 -4.71 -10.19
N PHE A 287 23.77 -4.53 -9.23
CA PHE A 287 24.74 -3.43 -9.26
C PHE A 287 26.18 -3.88 -9.36
N VAL A 288 26.59 -4.98 -8.72
CA VAL A 288 27.99 -5.44 -8.76
C VAL A 288 28.27 -6.24 -10.03
N GLU A 289 27.44 -7.23 -10.34
CA GLU A 289 27.59 -8.07 -11.54
C GLU A 289 27.38 -7.29 -12.83
N SER A 290 26.55 -6.24 -12.79
CA SER A 290 26.33 -5.37 -13.95
C SER A 290 27.44 -4.33 -14.16
N GLY A 291 28.44 -4.27 -13.27
CA GLY A 291 29.56 -3.34 -13.32
C GLY A 291 29.19 -1.89 -12.96
N VAL A 292 28.01 -1.65 -12.38
CA VAL A 292 27.57 -0.32 -11.94
C VAL A 292 28.30 0.09 -10.66
N TRP A 293 28.50 -0.87 -9.76
CA TRP A 293 29.27 -0.72 -8.53
C TRP A 293 30.51 -1.61 -8.56
N ALA A 294 31.55 -1.18 -7.84
CA ALA A 294 32.79 -1.92 -7.71
C ALA A 294 32.58 -3.25 -6.99
N ARG A 295 33.28 -4.28 -7.46
CA ARG A 295 33.34 -5.58 -6.79
C ARG A 295 34.24 -5.48 -5.55
N PRO A 296 33.76 -5.84 -4.35
CA PRO A 296 34.62 -5.91 -3.16
C PRO A 296 35.77 -6.92 -3.36
N PHE A 297 36.92 -6.71 -2.71
CA PHE A 297 38.07 -7.62 -2.84
C PHE A 297 37.77 -9.06 -2.39
N ALA A 298 36.86 -9.24 -1.43
CA ALA A 298 36.39 -10.56 -0.99
C ALA A 298 35.41 -11.22 -1.99
N GLY A 299 35.18 -10.60 -3.15
CA GLY A 299 34.28 -11.08 -4.21
C GLY A 299 32.80 -10.79 -3.97
N GLN A 300 32.38 -10.67 -2.71
CA GLN A 300 30.98 -10.54 -2.32
C GLN A 300 30.74 -9.37 -1.34
N LEU A 301 29.51 -8.85 -1.36
CA LEU A 301 29.05 -7.88 -0.37
C LEU A 301 28.84 -8.57 0.99
N PRO A 302 29.06 -7.85 2.11
CA PRO A 302 28.84 -8.38 3.45
C PRO A 302 27.45 -9.00 3.63
N ARG A 303 27.41 -10.27 4.07
CA ARG A 303 26.17 -11.02 4.33
C ARG A 303 26.21 -11.63 5.73
N PRO A 304 25.09 -11.61 6.48
CA PRO A 304 25.02 -12.25 7.79
C PRO A 304 25.13 -13.78 7.66
N ILE A 305 25.72 -14.43 8.65
CA ILE A 305 25.80 -15.89 8.71
C ILE A 305 24.46 -16.42 9.23
N ALA A 306 23.68 -17.05 8.35
CA ALA A 306 22.44 -17.69 8.74
C ALA A 306 22.71 -19.03 9.45
N LYS A 307 22.42 -19.11 10.74
CA LYS A 307 22.30 -20.40 11.45
C LYS A 307 20.86 -20.89 11.30
N SER A 308 20.66 -22.13 10.84
CA SER A 308 19.32 -22.74 10.75
C SER A 308 18.68 -22.80 12.13
N LEU A 309 17.46 -22.26 12.29
CA LEU A 309 16.68 -22.48 13.51
C LEU A 309 16.25 -23.95 13.57
N PRO A 310 16.45 -24.66 14.69
CA PRO A 310 15.89 -25.98 14.87
C PRO A 310 14.36 -25.94 14.69
N GLY A 311 13.78 -26.96 14.05
CA GLY A 311 12.34 -26.98 13.72
C GLY A 311 11.43 -26.81 14.95
N SER A 312 11.91 -27.15 16.14
CA SER A 312 11.26 -26.92 17.45
C SER A 312 10.92 -25.46 17.71
N HIS A 313 11.65 -24.49 17.15
CA HIS A 313 11.41 -23.05 17.35
C HIS A 313 10.52 -22.39 16.29
N THR A 314 10.04 -23.14 15.31
CA THR A 314 9.17 -22.62 14.24
C THR A 314 7.69 -22.85 14.54
N ASN A 315 6.79 -22.04 13.97
CA ASN A 315 5.32 -22.19 14.10
C ASN A 315 4.80 -22.08 15.54
N LEU A 316 5.30 -21.09 16.29
CA LEU A 316 4.85 -20.82 17.66
C LEU A 316 3.77 -19.73 17.64
N LYS A 317 2.72 -19.90 18.43
CA LYS A 317 1.63 -18.93 18.65
C LYS A 317 1.51 -18.68 20.15
N LYS A 318 1.35 -17.43 20.57
CA LYS A 318 0.96 -17.10 21.95
C LYS A 318 -0.56 -17.12 22.06
N THR A 319 -1.09 -17.88 23.01
CA THR A 319 -2.52 -17.84 23.36
C THR A 319 -2.83 -16.56 24.13
N LYS A 320 -4.13 -16.27 24.33
CA LYS A 320 -4.58 -15.08 25.06
C LYS A 320 -4.03 -15.01 26.50
N ASP A 321 -3.75 -16.18 27.07
CA ASP A 321 -3.21 -16.33 28.43
C ASP A 321 -1.67 -16.30 28.47
N GLY A 322 -1.02 -15.93 27.36
CA GLY A 322 0.43 -15.80 27.25
C GLY A 322 1.19 -17.11 27.03
N THR A 323 0.51 -18.26 27.02
CA THR A 323 1.13 -19.57 26.79
C THR A 323 1.56 -19.74 25.34
N VAL A 324 2.80 -20.20 25.11
CA VAL A 324 3.30 -20.47 23.76
C VAL A 324 2.93 -21.90 23.35
N VAL A 325 2.19 -22.03 22.25
CA VAL A 325 1.70 -23.28 21.67
C VAL A 325 2.18 -23.46 20.23
N LYS A 326 2.17 -24.70 19.71
CA LYS A 326 2.48 -25.00 18.30
C LYS A 326 1.26 -24.77 17.41
N ASN A 327 1.39 -23.86 16.43
CA ASN A 327 0.31 -23.44 15.54
C ASN A 327 -0.09 -24.44 14.45
N LYS A 328 0.68 -25.53 14.25
CA LYS A 328 0.42 -26.53 13.20
C LYS A 328 -0.43 -27.72 13.67
N LEU A 329 -0.78 -27.76 14.95
CA LEU A 329 -1.55 -28.86 15.54
C LEU A 329 -3.03 -28.46 15.60
N ILE A 330 -3.91 -29.43 15.34
CA ILE A 330 -5.37 -29.27 15.48
C ILE A 330 -5.72 -28.99 16.96
N THR A 331 -4.99 -29.62 17.88
CA THR A 331 -5.05 -29.38 19.33
C THR A 331 -3.90 -28.47 19.74
N GLU A 332 -4.18 -27.38 20.44
CA GLU A 332 -3.14 -26.49 20.96
C GLU A 332 -2.36 -27.20 22.09
N ILE A 333 -1.08 -27.49 21.85
CA ILE A 333 -0.18 -28.12 22.83
C ILE A 333 0.81 -27.06 23.34
N PRO A 334 0.81 -26.76 24.66
CA PRO A 334 1.81 -25.89 25.27
C PRO A 334 3.23 -26.42 25.11
N LEU A 335 4.21 -25.52 24.93
CA LEU A 335 5.61 -25.93 24.80
C LEU A 335 6.29 -26.31 26.14
N HIS A 336 5.71 -25.90 27.26
CA HIS A 336 6.32 -26.07 28.58
C HIS A 336 5.97 -27.41 29.24
N ILE A 337 5.09 -28.22 28.63
CA ILE A 337 4.69 -29.52 29.16
C ILE A 337 5.57 -30.63 28.60
N THR A 338 5.67 -31.73 29.33
CA THR A 338 6.42 -32.91 28.89
C THR A 338 5.66 -33.68 27.81
N ASP A 339 6.37 -34.51 27.04
CA ASP A 339 5.75 -35.34 26.00
C ASP A 339 4.63 -36.24 26.55
N SER A 340 4.81 -36.81 27.75
CA SER A 340 3.77 -37.60 28.41
C SER A 340 2.51 -36.78 28.73
N GLN A 341 2.69 -35.55 29.22
CA GLN A 341 1.57 -34.63 29.48
C GLN A 341 0.88 -34.19 28.19
N ALA A 342 1.64 -34.01 27.10
CA ALA A 342 1.09 -33.66 25.79
C ALA A 342 0.24 -34.81 25.22
N ILE A 343 0.69 -36.06 25.36
CA ILE A 343 -0.06 -37.25 24.95
C ILE A 343 -1.38 -37.34 25.71
N ASP A 344 -1.36 -37.17 27.03
CA ASP A 344 -2.58 -37.20 27.85
C ASP A 344 -3.56 -36.09 27.45
N LEU A 345 -3.05 -34.88 27.20
CA LEU A 345 -3.86 -33.74 26.77
C LEU A 345 -4.54 -34.01 25.42
N LEU A 346 -3.78 -34.56 24.46
CA LEU A 346 -4.31 -34.96 23.14
C LEU A 346 -5.45 -35.97 23.27
N PHE A 347 -5.24 -37.04 24.05
CA PHE A 347 -6.27 -38.07 24.21
C PHE A 347 -7.52 -37.55 24.93
N ARG A 348 -7.37 -36.64 25.90
CA ARG A 348 -8.52 -35.99 26.54
C ARG A 348 -9.32 -35.16 25.55
N GLN A 349 -8.65 -34.35 24.73
CA GLN A 349 -9.33 -33.50 23.76
C GLN A 349 -10.04 -34.31 22.67
N ILE A 350 -9.38 -35.34 22.12
CA ILE A 350 -9.98 -36.23 21.12
C ILE A 350 -11.26 -36.88 21.66
N ARG A 351 -11.25 -37.32 22.93
CA ARG A 351 -12.45 -37.88 23.57
C ARG A 351 -13.55 -36.83 23.74
N ALA A 352 -13.20 -35.61 24.16
CA ALA A 352 -14.17 -34.53 24.31
C ALA A 352 -14.82 -34.16 22.98
N ASP A 353 -14.03 -34.03 21.91
CA ASP A 353 -14.52 -33.71 20.57
C ASP A 353 -15.44 -34.81 20.02
N ASN A 354 -15.06 -36.09 20.20
CA ASN A 354 -15.91 -37.22 19.81
C ASN A 354 -17.23 -37.23 20.59
N ASN A 355 -17.19 -36.97 21.90
CA ASN A 355 -18.39 -36.91 22.72
C ASN A 355 -19.32 -35.78 22.27
N LEU A 356 -18.76 -34.61 21.94
CA LEU A 356 -19.54 -33.48 21.43
C LEU A 356 -20.30 -33.84 20.14
N VAL A 357 -19.65 -34.55 19.21
CA VAL A 357 -20.29 -35.03 17.97
C VAL A 357 -21.39 -36.04 18.29
N LEU A 358 -21.15 -36.97 19.21
CA LEU A 358 -22.15 -37.95 19.63
C LEU A 358 -23.36 -37.29 20.29
N ASP A 359 -23.14 -36.31 21.16
CA ASP A 359 -24.21 -35.60 21.86
C ASP A 359 -25.04 -34.76 20.91
N TRP A 360 -24.39 -34.10 19.94
CA TRP A 360 -25.10 -33.43 18.86
C TRP A 360 -25.95 -34.40 18.04
N ALA A 361 -25.40 -35.55 17.65
CA ALA A 361 -26.11 -36.57 16.87
C ALA A 361 -27.31 -37.12 17.65
N ARG A 362 -27.14 -37.43 18.94
CA ARG A 362 -28.22 -37.87 19.83
C ARG A 362 -29.31 -36.83 19.99
N SER A 363 -28.94 -35.56 20.17
CA SER A 363 -29.91 -34.46 20.25
C SER A 363 -30.71 -34.32 18.94
N ARG A 364 -30.04 -34.43 17.78
CA ARG A 364 -30.73 -34.42 16.48
C ARG A 364 -31.66 -35.61 16.30
N LEU A 365 -31.22 -36.82 16.69
CA LEU A 365 -32.06 -38.02 16.65
C LEU A 365 -33.30 -37.86 17.55
N ALA A 366 -33.15 -37.29 18.75
CA ALA A 366 -34.27 -37.06 19.66
C ALA A 366 -35.30 -36.08 19.05
N ILE A 367 -34.85 -34.99 18.43
CA ILE A 367 -35.74 -34.03 17.75
C ILE A 367 -36.49 -34.69 16.59
N VAL A 368 -35.78 -35.45 15.75
CA VAL A 368 -36.38 -36.15 14.60
C VAL A 368 -37.39 -37.20 15.09
N HIS A 369 -37.04 -37.95 16.15
CA HIS A 369 -37.94 -38.93 16.75
C HIS A 369 -39.22 -38.27 17.28
N MET A 370 -39.10 -37.17 18.02
CA MET A 370 -40.26 -36.42 18.53
C MET A 370 -41.15 -35.92 17.39
N LYS A 371 -40.56 -35.33 16.34
CA LYS A 371 -41.31 -34.87 15.16
C LYS A 371 -41.95 -36.01 14.37
N ASN A 372 -41.31 -37.17 14.31
CA ASN A 372 -41.90 -38.36 13.71
C ASN A 372 -43.10 -38.86 14.52
N MET A 373 -43.01 -38.86 15.86
CA MET A 373 -44.15 -39.21 16.73
C MET A 373 -45.31 -38.23 16.58
N GLU A 374 -45.04 -36.93 16.54
CA GLU A 374 -46.07 -35.91 16.24
C GLU A 374 -46.70 -36.14 14.86
N CYS A 375 -45.89 -36.46 13.84
CA CYS A 375 -46.36 -36.78 12.49
C CYS A 375 -47.27 -38.03 12.48
N ILE A 376 -46.92 -39.08 13.22
CA ILE A 376 -47.76 -40.28 13.36
C ILE A 376 -49.11 -39.91 14.01
N ALA A 377 -49.10 -39.14 15.09
CA ALA A 377 -50.32 -38.75 15.78
C ALA A 377 -51.24 -37.87 14.91
N LEU A 378 -50.65 -36.93 14.14
CA LEU A 378 -51.40 -36.08 13.22
C LEU A 378 -51.93 -36.86 12.01
N ALA A 379 -51.20 -37.88 11.54
CA ALA A 379 -51.61 -38.72 10.42
C ALA A 379 -52.92 -39.47 10.69
N GLU A 380 -53.21 -39.84 11.94
CA GLU A 380 -54.46 -40.50 12.33
C GLU A 380 -55.70 -39.63 12.09
N GLN A 381 -55.52 -38.30 12.10
CA GLN A 381 -56.59 -37.31 11.95
C GLN A 381 -56.67 -36.77 10.51
N GLY A 382 -55.64 -37.02 9.70
CA GLY A 382 -55.53 -36.54 8.32
C GLY A 382 -56.13 -37.49 7.30
N LYS A 383 -56.41 -36.94 6.11
CA LYS A 383 -56.83 -37.69 4.92
C LYS A 383 -55.67 -37.78 3.94
N ILE A 384 -55.50 -38.96 3.35
CA ILE A 384 -54.48 -39.20 2.32
C ILE A 384 -54.83 -38.35 1.09
N ILE A 385 -53.86 -37.55 0.63
CA ILE A 385 -54.00 -36.75 -0.58
C ILE A 385 -53.87 -37.70 -1.77
N THR A 386 -54.95 -37.84 -2.54
CA THR A 386 -55.01 -38.71 -3.73
C THR A 386 -55.39 -37.89 -4.96
N GLY A 387 -54.42 -37.58 -5.83
CA GLY A 387 -54.66 -36.86 -7.10
C GLY A 387 -53.48 -35.97 -7.50
N GLY A 388 -53.23 -35.79 -8.81
CA GLY A 388 -52.10 -35.01 -9.35
C GLY A 388 -52.44 -33.53 -9.56
N ASN A 389 -51.45 -32.65 -9.29
CA ASN A 389 -51.52 -31.19 -9.28
C ASN A 389 -52.52 -30.60 -8.26
N TYR A 390 -52.26 -30.88 -6.98
CA TYR A 390 -52.64 -29.94 -5.93
C TYR A 390 -51.72 -28.73 -6.07
N ASN A 391 -52.28 -27.53 -6.32
CA ASN A 391 -51.52 -26.28 -6.41
C ASN A 391 -51.78 -25.37 -5.19
N PRO A 392 -51.55 -25.84 -3.95
CA PRO A 392 -51.76 -25.08 -2.73
C PRO A 392 -50.70 -23.99 -2.61
N LYS A 393 -51.08 -22.81 -2.11
CA LYS A 393 -50.13 -21.69 -1.97
C LYS A 393 -49.32 -21.80 -0.69
N ASP A 394 -49.84 -22.50 0.32
CA ASP A 394 -49.16 -22.75 1.59
C ASP A 394 -49.59 -24.07 2.27
N ILE A 395 -48.94 -24.38 3.40
CA ILE A 395 -49.22 -25.58 4.21
C ILE A 395 -50.59 -25.49 4.92
N ALA A 396 -51.11 -24.28 5.14
CA ALA A 396 -52.39 -24.09 5.81
C ALA A 396 -53.57 -24.50 4.91
N ASP A 397 -53.44 -24.30 3.59
CA ASP A 397 -54.41 -24.77 2.59
C ASP A 397 -54.53 -26.30 2.53
N ILE A 398 -53.44 -27.02 2.82
CA ILE A 398 -53.37 -28.48 2.74
C ILE A 398 -53.76 -29.13 4.06
N GLY A 399 -53.42 -28.52 5.19
CA GLY A 399 -53.49 -29.12 6.52
C GLY A 399 -52.28 -30.02 6.79
N ILE A 400 -51.59 -29.78 7.91
CA ILE A 400 -50.37 -30.51 8.28
C ILE A 400 -50.66 -32.00 8.54
N GLU A 401 -51.85 -32.31 9.06
CA GLU A 401 -52.39 -33.64 9.28
C GLU A 401 -52.52 -34.45 7.97
N ASN A 402 -52.94 -33.82 6.88
CA ASN A 402 -53.09 -34.47 5.57
C ASN A 402 -51.72 -34.76 4.94
N LEU A 403 -50.75 -33.86 5.13
CA LEU A 403 -49.35 -34.07 4.74
C LEU A 403 -48.74 -35.24 5.52
N CYS A 404 -48.96 -35.30 6.83
CA CYS A 404 -48.51 -36.38 7.70
C CYS A 404 -49.13 -37.73 7.32
N ALA A 405 -50.44 -37.79 7.08
CA ALA A 405 -51.15 -38.99 6.63
C ALA A 405 -50.61 -39.51 5.29
N THR A 406 -50.40 -38.59 4.34
CA THR A 406 -49.85 -38.94 3.02
C THR A 406 -48.40 -39.40 3.10
N TYR A 407 -47.57 -38.77 3.95
CA TYR A 407 -46.19 -39.19 4.21
C TYR A 407 -46.12 -40.61 4.76
N GLN A 408 -46.94 -40.94 5.77
CA GLN A 408 -46.95 -42.27 6.39
C GLN A 408 -47.41 -43.36 5.42
N HIS A 409 -48.46 -43.10 4.63
CA HIS A 409 -49.05 -44.13 3.76
C HIS A 409 -48.40 -44.27 2.38
N LYS A 410 -47.84 -43.19 1.83
CA LYS A 410 -47.32 -43.16 0.44
C LYS A 410 -45.84 -42.77 0.35
N GLY A 411 -45.25 -42.30 1.45
CA GLY A 411 -43.84 -41.92 1.52
C GLY A 411 -43.52 -40.54 0.93
N MET A 412 -42.31 -40.05 1.25
CA MET A 412 -41.85 -38.72 0.84
C MET A 412 -41.78 -38.52 -0.68
N LYS A 413 -41.49 -39.59 -1.43
CA LYS A 413 -41.37 -39.52 -2.89
C LYS A 413 -42.70 -39.14 -3.53
N TYR A 414 -43.79 -39.77 -3.09
CA TYR A 414 -45.14 -39.48 -3.56
C TYR A 414 -45.54 -38.04 -3.23
N LEU A 415 -45.34 -37.60 -1.99
CA LEU A 415 -45.61 -36.21 -1.57
C LEU A 415 -44.91 -35.16 -2.45
N LYS A 416 -43.63 -35.38 -2.78
CA LYS A 416 -42.86 -34.47 -3.65
C LYS A 416 -43.33 -34.45 -5.10
N GLU A 417 -43.91 -35.55 -5.58
CA GLU A 417 -44.46 -35.65 -6.94
C GLU A 417 -45.87 -35.05 -7.02
N THR A 418 -46.62 -35.11 -5.92
CA THR A 418 -48.01 -34.62 -5.83
C THR A 418 -48.13 -33.12 -5.54
N LEU A 419 -47.20 -32.53 -4.78
CA LEU A 419 -47.22 -31.13 -4.33
C LEU A 419 -46.30 -30.20 -5.13
N LYS A 420 -46.04 -30.54 -6.39
CA LYS A 420 -45.05 -29.87 -7.23
C LYS A 420 -45.60 -28.63 -7.93
#